data_AF-A0A804UMI6-F1
#
_entry.id   AF-A0A804UMI6-F1
#
_cell.length_a   1.000
_cell.length_b   1.000
_cell.length_c   1.000
_cell.angle_alpha   90.00
_cell.angle_beta   90.00
_cell.angle_gamma   90.00
#
_symmetry.space_group_name_H-M   'P 1'
#
loop_
_entity.id
_entity.type
_entity.pdbx_description
1 polymer ?
#
loop_
_entity_poly.entity_id
_entity_poly.type
_entity_poly.pdbx_seq_one_letter_code
_entity_poly.pdbx_strand_id
1 'polypeptide(L)'
;MHLAHRATAGNGNGCAPLEDARHLAQRYDRTRQEAEAQAVEVSRRQNRVRESAGNGDMISKLEAAEYKLEELKSNMVALGKEAISAMSAVETQQQWLTLQRLIALVEAERGYHQRVLEILDQLEKEALDSFKAESEFELTLSAGDIVIVRKISSNGWAEGECKGKAGWFPHAYIERREHVLASKVPHIF
;
A
#
# COMPACT_ATOMS: atom_id res chain seq x y z
N MET A 1 20.07 -21.40 9.98
CA MET A 1 20.84 -20.33 9.31
C MET A 1 19.86 -19.39 8.61
N HIS A 2 19.01 -18.67 9.37
CA HIS A 2 18.09 -17.68 8.80
C HIS A 2 18.50 -16.29 9.29
N LEU A 3 19.20 -15.59 8.40
CA LEU A 3 19.55 -14.19 8.51
C LEU A 3 18.26 -13.37 8.66
N ALA A 4 17.90 -13.04 9.90
CA ALA A 4 16.92 -12.01 10.18
C ALA A 4 17.47 -10.70 9.60
N HIS A 5 16.93 -10.30 8.45
CA HIS A 5 17.16 -8.99 7.86
C HIS A 5 16.68 -7.93 8.85
N ARG A 6 17.60 -7.48 9.69
CA ARG A 6 17.47 -6.31 10.55
C ARG A 6 17.58 -5.08 9.64
N ALA A 7 16.53 -4.83 8.86
CA ALA A 7 16.37 -3.55 8.19
C ALA A 7 16.02 -2.54 9.28
N THR A 8 17.04 -1.84 9.76
CA THR A 8 16.94 -0.61 10.53
C THR A 8 16.24 0.44 9.67
N ALA A 9 14.91 0.37 9.59
CA ALA A 9 14.11 1.48 9.08
C ALA A 9 14.18 2.57 10.15
N GLY A 10 15.08 3.52 9.94
CA GLY A 10 15.26 4.70 10.78
C GLY A 10 13.91 5.36 11.05
N ASN A 11 13.49 5.23 12.29
CA ASN A 11 12.46 6.01 12.95
C ASN A 11 12.83 7.50 12.77
N GLY A 12 12.13 8.25 11.91
CA GLY A 12 12.31 9.71 11.82
C GLY A 12 11.96 10.42 10.50
N ASN A 13 12.06 9.79 9.33
CA ASN A 13 12.21 10.58 8.08
C ASN A 13 11.05 10.51 7.07
N GLY A 14 9.84 10.11 7.45
CA GLY A 14 8.71 10.03 6.51
C GLY A 14 8.39 11.35 5.77
N CYS A 15 8.75 12.49 6.36
CA CYS A 15 8.55 13.82 5.77
C CYS A 15 9.78 14.36 5.02
N ALA A 16 10.99 13.84 5.27
CA ALA A 16 12.22 14.47 4.80
C ALA A 16 12.28 14.63 3.27
N PRO A 17 11.98 13.60 2.45
CA PRO A 17 12.06 13.75 0.99
C PRO A 17 11.01 14.71 0.42
N LEU A 18 9.82 14.77 1.04
CA LEU A 18 8.75 15.68 0.63
C LEU A 18 9.06 17.13 1.00
N GLU A 19 9.58 17.35 2.20
CA GLU A 19 10.04 18.67 2.66
C GLU A 19 11.19 19.15 1.79
N ASP A 20 12.18 18.30 1.52
CA ASP A 20 13.32 18.60 0.64
C ASP A 20 12.85 18.96 -0.77
N ALA A 21 11.94 18.18 -1.37
CA ALA A 21 11.39 18.46 -2.69
C ALA A 21 10.63 19.81 -2.74
N ARG A 22 9.85 20.12 -1.69
CA ARG A 22 9.14 21.40 -1.59
C ARG A 22 10.10 22.57 -1.46
N HIS A 23 11.11 22.45 -0.61
CA HIS A 23 12.11 23.50 -0.44
C HIS A 23 12.93 23.72 -1.71
N LEU A 24 13.31 22.66 -2.42
CA LEU A 24 14.00 22.76 -3.71
C LEU A 24 13.14 23.43 -4.77
N ALA A 25 11.86 23.07 -4.88
CA ALA A 25 10.93 23.71 -5.81
C ALA A 25 10.78 25.22 -5.51
N GLN A 26 10.63 25.59 -4.24
CA GLN A 26 10.55 27.00 -3.84
C GLN A 26 11.84 27.78 -4.16
N ARG A 27 13.01 27.17 -3.93
CA ARG A 27 14.31 27.78 -4.27
C ARG A 27 14.46 27.95 -5.78
N TYR A 28 14.06 26.95 -6.56
CA TYR A 28 14.05 27.04 -8.02
C TYR A 28 13.17 28.20 -8.50
N ASP A 29 11.94 28.31 -8.00
CA ASP A 29 11.03 29.39 -8.37
C ASP A 29 11.56 30.77 -8.00
N ARG A 30 12.18 30.90 -6.82
CA ARG A 30 12.81 32.14 -6.40
C ARG A 30 13.97 32.53 -7.33
N THR A 31 14.88 31.61 -7.61
CA THR A 31 16.01 31.88 -8.53
C THR A 31 15.53 32.18 -9.94
N ARG A 32 14.45 31.54 -10.39
CA ARG A 32 13.80 31.85 -11.67
C ARG A 32 13.27 33.29 -11.70
N GLN A 33 12.54 33.73 -10.67
CA GLN A 33 12.05 35.11 -10.58
C GLN A 33 13.20 36.13 -10.54
N GLU A 34 14.29 35.82 -9.82
CA GLU A 34 15.50 36.65 -9.78
C GLU A 34 16.17 36.73 -11.16
N ALA A 35 16.23 35.62 -11.91
CA ALA A 35 16.75 35.57 -13.27
C ALA A 35 15.88 36.39 -14.25
N GLU A 36 14.55 36.28 -14.14
CA GLU A 36 13.59 37.05 -14.94
C GLU A 36 13.75 38.57 -14.67
N ALA A 37 13.83 38.97 -13.40
CA ALA A 37 14.07 40.37 -13.03
C ALA A 37 15.43 40.88 -13.54
N GLN A 38 16.47 40.06 -13.46
CA GLN A 38 17.80 40.39 -13.96
C GLN A 38 17.82 40.52 -15.49
N ALA A 39 17.07 39.69 -16.22
CA ALA A 39 16.94 39.78 -17.67
C ALA A 39 16.28 41.10 -18.12
N VAL A 40 15.27 41.58 -17.38
CA VAL A 40 14.66 42.90 -17.62
C VAL A 40 15.68 44.01 -17.41
N GLU A 41 16.52 43.91 -16.38
CA GLU A 41 17.55 44.91 -16.12
C GLU A 41 18.66 44.91 -17.19
N VAL A 42 19.09 43.74 -17.67
CA VAL A 42 20.02 43.61 -18.80
C VAL A 42 19.45 44.33 -20.03
N SER A 43 18.18 44.08 -20.38
CA SER A 43 17.53 44.75 -21.51
C SER A 43 17.50 46.28 -21.37
N ARG A 44 17.21 46.79 -20.16
CA ARG A 44 17.26 48.24 -19.88
C ARG A 44 18.66 48.83 -20.07
N ARG A 45 19.70 48.12 -19.61
CA ARG A 45 21.10 48.58 -19.78
C ARG A 45 21.55 48.52 -21.23
N GLN A 46 21.17 47.49 -21.98
CA GLN A 46 21.43 47.40 -23.43
C GLN A 46 20.84 48.59 -24.19
N ASN A 47 19.62 49.01 -23.85
CA ASN A 47 18.99 50.20 -24.45
C ASN A 47 19.78 51.48 -24.15
N ARG A 48 20.25 51.67 -22.91
CA ARG A 48 21.05 52.85 -22.52
C ARG A 48 22.40 52.91 -23.22
N VAL A 49 23.07 51.77 -23.38
CA VAL A 49 24.34 51.68 -24.12
C VAL A 49 24.12 52.00 -25.61
N ARG A 50 22.99 51.57 -26.19
CA ARG A 50 22.63 51.88 -27.59
C ARG A 50 22.38 53.38 -27.80
N GLU A 51 21.78 54.07 -26.84
CA GLU A 51 21.50 55.51 -26.90
C GLU A 51 22.75 56.39 -26.63
N SER A 52 23.68 55.90 -25.82
CA SER A 52 24.92 56.59 -25.43
C SER A 52 26.15 55.80 -25.89
N ALA A 53 26.35 55.73 -27.21
CA ALA A 53 27.46 55.01 -27.81
C ALA A 53 28.81 55.56 -27.32
N GLY A 54 29.60 54.73 -26.64
CA GLY A 54 30.98 55.05 -26.21
C GLY A 54 31.17 55.40 -24.73
N ASN A 55 30.15 55.30 -23.87
CA ASN A 55 30.33 55.47 -22.43
C ASN A 55 30.82 54.18 -21.74
N GLY A 56 32.12 54.11 -21.41
CA GLY A 56 32.75 52.93 -20.80
C GLY A 56 32.12 52.47 -19.48
N ASP A 57 31.69 53.39 -18.61
CA ASP A 57 31.04 53.05 -17.33
C ASP A 57 29.70 52.31 -17.56
N MET A 58 28.97 52.66 -18.61
CA MET A 58 27.71 52.00 -18.96
C MET A 58 27.94 50.58 -19.50
N ILE A 59 29.00 50.39 -20.29
CA ILE A 59 29.39 49.08 -20.83
C ILE A 59 29.77 48.13 -19.68
N SER A 60 30.63 48.57 -18.76
CA SER A 60 31.03 47.73 -17.61
C SER A 60 29.85 47.37 -16.71
N LYS A 61 28.87 48.27 -16.53
CA LYS A 61 27.61 47.96 -15.81
C LYS A 61 26.73 46.95 -16.54
N LEU A 62 26.72 46.98 -17.88
CA LEU A 62 26.00 46.00 -18.68
C LEU A 62 26.65 44.63 -18.57
N GLU A 63 27.98 44.54 -18.74
CA GLU A 63 28.75 43.29 -18.62
C GLU A 63 28.54 42.63 -17.25
N ALA A 64 28.60 43.42 -16.16
CA ALA A 64 28.32 42.91 -14.81
C ALA A 64 26.89 42.38 -14.65
N ALA A 65 25.91 43.00 -15.33
CA ALA A 65 24.52 42.58 -15.31
C ALA A 65 24.30 41.27 -16.09
N GLU A 66 24.96 41.14 -17.24
CA GLU A 66 24.95 39.95 -18.08
C GLU A 66 25.63 38.78 -17.38
N TYR A 67 26.79 39.02 -16.74
CA TYR A 67 27.47 38.03 -15.92
C TYR A 67 26.57 37.48 -14.81
N LYS A 68 25.90 38.37 -14.07
CA LYS A 68 24.95 37.98 -13.02
C LYS A 68 23.75 37.19 -13.57
N LEU A 69 23.28 37.52 -14.77
CA LEU A 69 22.19 36.78 -15.41
C LEU A 69 22.64 35.35 -15.76
N GLU A 70 23.85 35.18 -16.30
CA GLU A 70 24.41 33.86 -16.60
C GLU A 70 24.65 33.02 -15.34
N GLU A 71 25.10 33.64 -14.25
CA GLU A 71 25.21 32.99 -12.94
C GLU A 71 23.85 32.48 -12.45
N LEU A 72 22.80 33.31 -12.51
CA LEU A 72 21.45 32.93 -12.10
C LEU A 72 20.89 31.80 -12.97
N LYS A 73 21.12 31.82 -14.29
CA LYS A 73 20.73 30.74 -15.20
C LYS A 73 21.43 29.42 -14.87
N SER A 74 22.74 29.46 -14.62
CA SER A 74 23.53 28.28 -14.22
C SER A 74 23.01 27.67 -12.92
N ASN A 75 22.78 28.51 -11.91
CA ASN A 75 22.20 28.11 -10.63
C ASN A 75 20.80 27.50 -10.79
N MET A 76 19.97 28.08 -11.65
CA MET A 76 18.63 27.56 -11.95
C MET A 76 18.69 26.16 -12.57
N VAL A 77 19.63 25.90 -13.48
CA VAL A 77 19.83 24.55 -14.07
C VAL A 77 20.24 23.53 -13.00
N ALA A 78 21.14 23.91 -12.08
CA ALA A 78 21.55 23.04 -10.98
C ALA A 78 20.37 22.71 -10.05
N LEU A 79 19.64 23.73 -9.58
CA LEU A 79 18.47 23.56 -8.74
C LEU A 79 17.37 22.74 -9.44
N GLY A 80 17.19 22.91 -10.75
CA GLY A 80 16.23 22.13 -11.52
C GLY A 80 16.56 20.64 -11.51
N LYS A 81 17.83 20.27 -11.68
CA LYS A 81 18.28 18.87 -11.59
C LYS A 81 18.05 18.30 -10.19
N GLU A 82 18.39 19.06 -9.16
CA GLU A 82 18.17 18.67 -7.76
C GLU A 82 16.68 18.48 -7.46
N ALA A 83 15.82 19.41 -7.89
CA ALA A 83 14.38 19.34 -7.70
C ALA A 83 13.77 18.11 -8.38
N ILE A 84 14.16 17.83 -9.64
CA ILE A 84 13.70 16.63 -10.37
C ILE A 84 14.14 15.36 -9.64
N SER A 85 15.40 15.30 -9.18
CA SER A 85 15.91 14.15 -8.44
C SER A 85 15.16 13.94 -7.12
N ALA A 86 14.88 15.02 -6.38
CA ALA A 86 14.11 14.96 -5.12
C ALA A 86 12.66 14.50 -5.37
N MET A 87 12.01 15.02 -6.43
CA MET A 87 10.67 14.57 -6.82
C MET A 87 10.63 13.09 -7.22
N SER A 88 11.63 12.61 -7.96
CA SER A 88 11.73 11.19 -8.31
C SER A 88 11.92 10.30 -7.07
N ALA A 89 12.66 10.77 -6.07
CA ALA A 89 12.82 10.07 -4.80
C ALA A 89 11.50 10.00 -4.02
N VAL A 90 10.75 11.10 -3.97
CA VAL A 90 9.40 11.15 -3.38
C VAL A 90 8.46 10.16 -4.06
N GLU A 91 8.44 10.13 -5.39
CA GLU A 91 7.60 9.20 -6.16
C GLU A 91 7.95 7.75 -5.84
N THR A 92 9.25 7.42 -5.80
CA THR A 92 9.73 6.07 -5.44
C THR A 92 9.27 5.68 -4.02
N GLN A 93 9.38 6.59 -3.05
CA GLN A 93 8.92 6.36 -1.68
C GLN A 93 7.40 6.15 -1.64
N GLN A 94 6.63 6.95 -2.38
CA GLN A 94 5.18 6.85 -2.42
C GLN A 94 4.73 5.53 -3.04
N GLN A 95 5.36 5.09 -4.13
CA GLN A 95 5.11 3.79 -4.75
C GLN A 95 5.38 2.65 -3.77
N TRP A 96 6.50 2.71 -3.05
CA TRP A 96 6.86 1.69 -2.06
C TRP A 96 5.86 1.62 -0.91
N LEU A 97 5.49 2.77 -0.32
CA LEU A 97 4.47 2.83 0.73
C LEU A 97 3.10 2.33 0.24
N THR A 98 2.74 2.66 -1.00
CA THR A 98 1.49 2.17 -1.62
C THR A 98 1.51 0.66 -1.77
N LEU A 99 2.61 0.08 -2.25
CA LEU A 99 2.78 -1.37 -2.36
C LEU A 99 2.67 -2.04 -0.98
N GLN A 100 3.34 -1.48 0.05
CA GLN A 100 3.25 -2.01 1.41
C GLN A 100 1.82 -2.02 1.95
N ARG A 101 1.04 -0.95 1.71
CA ARG A 101 -0.38 -0.89 2.09
C ARG A 101 -1.20 -1.95 1.38
N LEU A 102 -0.97 -2.17 0.08
CA LEU A 102 -1.65 -3.21 -0.70
C LEU A 102 -1.33 -4.62 -0.18
N ILE A 103 -0.06 -4.90 0.11
CA ILE A 103 0.35 -6.20 0.68
C ILE A 103 -0.36 -6.43 2.01
N ALA A 104 -0.35 -5.45 2.92
CA ALA A 104 -1.02 -5.57 4.22
C ALA A 104 -2.53 -5.83 4.09
N LEU A 105 -3.20 -5.19 3.12
CA LEU A 105 -4.62 -5.42 2.84
C LEU A 105 -4.88 -6.86 2.36
N VAL A 106 -4.07 -7.35 1.40
CA VAL A 106 -4.21 -8.71 0.88
C VAL A 106 -3.93 -9.76 1.97
N GLU A 107 -2.92 -9.52 2.82
CA GLU A 107 -2.62 -10.41 3.93
C GLU A 107 -3.72 -10.43 4.99
N ALA A 108 -4.32 -9.28 5.29
CA ALA A 108 -5.45 -9.20 6.20
C ALA A 108 -6.67 -9.96 5.67
N GLU A 109 -6.98 -9.81 4.37
CA GLU A 109 -8.08 -10.53 3.71
C GLU A 109 -7.83 -12.04 3.69
N ARG A 110 -6.61 -12.46 3.32
CA ARG A 110 -6.21 -13.87 3.39
C ARG A 110 -6.37 -14.42 4.81
N GLY A 111 -5.95 -13.64 5.81
CA GLY A 111 -6.11 -14.00 7.23
C GLY A 111 -7.57 -14.10 7.67
N TYR A 112 -8.46 -13.26 7.14
CA TYR A 112 -9.90 -13.36 7.40
C TYR A 112 -10.48 -14.66 6.83
N HIS A 113 -10.22 -14.96 5.55
CA HIS A 113 -10.71 -16.19 4.94
C HIS A 113 -10.14 -17.44 5.61
N GLN A 114 -8.87 -17.42 6.01
CA GLN A 114 -8.26 -18.53 6.74
C GLN A 114 -8.99 -18.79 8.06
N ARG A 115 -9.31 -17.75 8.83
CA ARG A 115 -10.10 -17.89 10.06
C ARG A 115 -11.51 -18.41 9.79
N VAL A 116 -12.17 -17.94 8.73
CA VAL A 116 -13.50 -18.44 8.35
C VAL A 116 -13.44 -19.94 8.03
N LEU A 117 -12.44 -20.38 7.26
CA LEU A 117 -12.24 -21.80 6.96
C LEU A 117 -11.98 -22.63 8.22
N GLU A 118 -11.14 -22.15 9.14
CA GLU A 118 -10.88 -22.82 10.42
C GLU A 118 -12.14 -22.96 11.28
N ILE A 119 -12.99 -21.93 11.30
CA ILE A 119 -14.28 -21.99 12.01
C ILE A 119 -15.19 -23.01 11.33
N LEU A 120 -15.31 -22.99 10.01
CA LEU A 120 -16.17 -23.93 9.27
C LEU A 120 -15.72 -25.38 9.45
N ASP A 121 -14.41 -25.67 9.36
CA ASP A 121 -13.84 -27.01 9.62
C ASP A 121 -14.18 -27.52 11.04
N GLN A 122 -14.22 -26.62 12.02
CA GLN A 122 -14.60 -26.99 13.39
C GLN A 122 -16.09 -27.30 13.53
N LEU A 123 -16.95 -26.62 12.77
CA LEU A 123 -18.42 -26.79 12.84
C LEU A 123 -18.92 -27.94 11.96
N GLU A 124 -18.23 -28.22 10.85
CA GLU A 124 -18.59 -29.29 9.93
C GLU A 124 -18.23 -30.66 10.51
N LYS A 125 -19.24 -31.54 10.55
CA LYS A 125 -19.14 -32.91 11.04
C LYS A 125 -19.81 -33.86 10.07
N GLU A 126 -19.41 -35.12 10.11
CA GLU A 126 -20.02 -36.18 9.31
C GLU A 126 -20.80 -37.13 10.22
N ALA A 127 -22.01 -37.51 9.80
CA ALA A 127 -22.81 -38.50 10.49
C ALA A 127 -22.19 -39.90 10.31
N LEU A 128 -21.81 -40.53 11.41
CA LEU A 128 -21.26 -41.89 11.43
C LEU A 128 -22.35 -42.95 11.18
N ASP A 129 -23.58 -42.66 11.60
CA ASP A 129 -24.72 -43.56 11.46
C ASP A 129 -26.01 -42.74 11.24
N SER A 130 -27.07 -43.43 10.86
CA SER A 130 -28.38 -42.83 10.61
C SER A 130 -29.14 -42.62 11.93
N PHE A 131 -29.75 -41.45 12.09
CA PHE A 131 -30.62 -41.12 13.22
C PHE A 131 -31.98 -40.67 12.68
N LYS A 132 -33.07 -41.26 13.18
CA LYS A 132 -34.43 -40.92 12.75
C LYS A 132 -35.08 -40.03 13.81
N ALA A 133 -35.50 -38.84 13.40
CA ALA A 133 -36.20 -37.91 14.28
C ALA A 133 -37.54 -38.49 14.75
N GLU A 134 -37.82 -38.34 16.04
CA GLU A 134 -39.08 -38.74 16.69
C GLU A 134 -39.97 -37.53 16.99
N SER A 135 -39.41 -36.31 16.93
CA SER A 135 -40.13 -35.05 17.11
C SER A 135 -39.80 -34.03 16.02
N GLU A 136 -40.63 -32.99 15.90
CA GLU A 136 -40.40 -31.91 14.93
C GLU A 136 -39.17 -31.04 15.23
N PHE A 137 -38.62 -31.13 16.45
CA PHE A 137 -37.42 -30.41 16.88
C PHE A 137 -36.14 -31.19 16.61
N GLU A 138 -36.23 -32.43 16.15
CA GLU A 138 -35.11 -33.31 15.88
C GLU A 138 -34.75 -33.35 14.39
N LEU A 139 -33.47 -33.55 14.12
CA LEU A 139 -32.92 -33.62 12.76
C LEU A 139 -32.69 -35.08 12.38
N THR A 140 -33.35 -35.55 11.31
CA THR A 140 -33.04 -36.87 10.74
C THR A 140 -31.70 -36.82 10.00
N LEU A 141 -30.81 -37.76 10.30
CA LEU A 141 -29.50 -37.91 9.68
C LEU A 141 -29.39 -39.28 9.01
N SER A 142 -28.67 -39.34 7.89
CA SER A 142 -28.21 -40.59 7.27
C SER A 142 -26.69 -40.70 7.40
N ALA A 143 -26.16 -41.91 7.50
CA ALA A 143 -24.71 -42.12 7.50
C ALA A 143 -24.04 -41.43 6.29
N GLY A 144 -22.95 -40.71 6.53
CA GLY A 144 -22.25 -39.87 5.54
C GLY A 144 -22.85 -38.47 5.33
N ASP A 145 -23.94 -38.12 6.02
CA ASP A 145 -24.49 -36.76 5.95
C ASP A 145 -23.54 -35.74 6.57
N ILE A 146 -23.39 -34.59 5.91
CA ILE A 146 -22.63 -33.46 6.43
C ILE A 146 -23.54 -32.57 7.26
N VAL A 147 -23.13 -32.33 8.50
CA VAL A 147 -23.89 -31.57 9.50
C VAL A 147 -23.07 -30.39 9.98
N ILE A 148 -23.68 -29.21 9.99
CA ILE A 148 -23.10 -28.03 10.63
C ILE A 148 -23.58 -27.98 12.07
N VAL A 149 -22.69 -28.25 13.03
CA VAL A 149 -23.01 -28.25 14.46
C VAL A 149 -22.86 -26.86 15.02
N ARG A 150 -23.97 -26.28 15.53
CA ARG A 150 -23.96 -24.94 16.15
C ARG A 150 -23.70 -24.99 17.65
N LYS A 151 -24.19 -26.04 18.32
CA LYS A 151 -24.12 -26.16 19.77
C LYS A 151 -24.10 -27.62 20.20
N ILE A 152 -23.33 -27.93 21.24
CA ILE A 152 -23.37 -29.22 21.94
C ILE A 152 -23.84 -28.93 23.36
N SER A 153 -24.93 -29.57 23.77
CA SER A 153 -25.50 -29.48 25.10
C SER A 153 -24.87 -30.53 26.03
N SER A 154 -24.86 -30.25 27.34
CA SER A 154 -24.28 -31.14 28.35
C SER A 154 -25.02 -32.48 28.50
N ASN A 155 -26.23 -32.59 27.97
CA ASN A 155 -27.04 -33.82 27.98
C ASN A 155 -26.73 -34.77 26.82
N GLY A 156 -25.68 -34.51 26.04
CA GLY A 156 -25.27 -35.37 24.92
C GLY A 156 -26.02 -35.12 23.61
N TRP A 157 -26.87 -34.09 23.54
CA TRP A 157 -27.52 -33.66 22.31
C TRP A 157 -26.78 -32.49 21.66
N ALA A 158 -26.75 -32.47 20.33
CA ALA A 158 -26.21 -31.38 19.53
C ALA A 158 -27.32 -30.75 18.69
N GLU A 159 -27.22 -29.44 18.49
CA GLU A 159 -28.06 -28.68 17.56
C GLU A 159 -27.26 -28.37 16.30
N GLY A 160 -27.86 -28.59 15.14
CA GLY A 160 -27.20 -28.31 13.89
C GLY A 160 -28.15 -28.20 12.71
N GLU A 161 -27.55 -28.19 11.52
CA GLU A 161 -28.27 -28.13 10.25
C GLU A 161 -27.69 -29.17 9.27
N CYS A 162 -28.58 -29.87 8.57
CA CYS A 162 -28.26 -30.81 7.50
C CYS A 162 -29.32 -30.67 6.40
N LYS A 163 -28.88 -30.56 5.14
CA LYS A 163 -29.78 -30.48 3.95
C LYS A 163 -30.87 -29.40 4.08
N GLY A 164 -30.53 -28.25 4.66
CA GLY A 164 -31.45 -27.12 4.86
C GLY A 164 -32.48 -27.31 5.98
N LYS A 165 -32.36 -28.36 6.80
CA LYS A 165 -33.19 -28.59 7.99
C LYS A 165 -32.36 -28.43 9.25
N ALA A 166 -32.90 -27.72 10.22
CA ALA A 166 -32.30 -27.55 11.53
C ALA A 166 -33.01 -28.42 12.57
N GLY A 167 -32.26 -28.90 13.55
CA GLY A 167 -32.83 -29.66 14.67
C GLY A 167 -31.76 -30.26 15.57
N TRP A 168 -32.24 -30.99 16.57
CA TRP A 168 -31.42 -31.70 17.54
C TRP A 168 -31.16 -33.15 17.13
N PHE A 169 -29.99 -33.66 17.46
CA PHE A 169 -29.63 -35.06 17.28
C PHE A 169 -28.62 -35.49 18.35
N PRO A 170 -28.48 -36.80 18.65
CA PRO A 170 -27.50 -37.26 19.61
C PRO A 170 -26.09 -36.95 19.10
N HIS A 171 -25.28 -36.26 19.90
CA HIS A 171 -23.92 -35.86 19.52
C HIS A 171 -23.03 -37.07 19.18
N ALA A 172 -23.29 -38.24 19.77
CA ALA A 172 -22.53 -39.46 19.52
C ALA A 172 -22.63 -39.99 18.07
N TYR A 173 -23.57 -39.48 17.26
CA TYR A 173 -23.79 -39.94 15.89
C TYR A 173 -22.97 -39.17 14.85
N ILE A 174 -22.16 -38.20 15.29
CA ILE A 174 -21.34 -37.38 14.40
C ILE A 174 -19.86 -37.44 14.81
N GLU A 175 -18.97 -37.32 13.83
CA GLU A 175 -17.53 -37.20 14.05
C GLU A 175 -16.96 -35.98 13.33
N ARG A 176 -15.79 -35.53 13.78
CA ARG A 176 -15.01 -34.54 13.04
C ARG A 176 -14.71 -35.08 11.65
N ARG A 177 -15.13 -34.35 10.61
CA ARG A 177 -14.81 -34.69 9.24
C ARG A 177 -13.29 -34.65 9.07
N GLU A 178 -12.68 -35.79 8.75
CA GLU A 178 -11.26 -35.82 8.41
C GLU A 178 -11.12 -35.41 6.94
N HIS A 179 -10.80 -34.15 6.69
CA HIS A 179 -10.42 -33.71 5.35
C HIS A 179 -9.08 -34.38 5.03
N VAL A 180 -9.10 -35.47 4.24
CA VAL A 180 -7.94 -35.85 3.45
C VAL A 180 -7.66 -34.66 2.55
N LEU A 181 -6.68 -33.84 2.95
CA LEU A 181 -6.20 -32.71 2.17
C LEU A 181 -6.13 -33.17 0.73
N ALA A 182 -6.90 -32.53 -0.15
CA ALA A 182 -6.79 -32.69 -1.59
C ALA A 182 -5.43 -32.13 -2.04
N SER A 183 -4.36 -32.79 -1.60
CA SER A 183 -2.96 -32.56 -1.95
C SER A 183 -2.70 -33.17 -3.33
N LYS A 184 -3.59 -32.92 -4.28
CA LYS A 184 -3.41 -33.22 -5.70
C LYS A 184 -4.20 -32.23 -6.55
N VAL A 185 -3.96 -30.93 -6.37
CA VAL A 185 -4.04 -30.02 -7.53
C VAL A 185 -2.72 -30.23 -8.26
N PRO A 186 -2.69 -30.88 -9.44
CA PRO A 186 -1.45 -31.04 -10.17
C PRO A 186 -0.95 -29.65 -10.51
N HIS A 187 0.32 -29.38 -10.21
CA HIS A 187 1.03 -28.23 -10.76
C HIS A 187 0.96 -28.32 -12.29
N ILE A 188 0.00 -27.63 -12.90
CA ILE A 188 0.00 -27.36 -14.32
C ILE A 188 0.88 -26.12 -14.46
N PHE A 189 2.10 -26.35 -14.95
CA PHE A 189 3.08 -25.35 -15.34
C PHE A 189 2.54 -24.48 -16.49
#